data_AF-A0A927QVP9-F1
#
_entry.id   AF-A0A927QVP9-F1
#
_cell.length_a   1.000
_cell.length_b   1.000
_cell.length_c   1.000
_cell.angle_alpha   90.00
_cell.angle_beta   90.00
_cell.angle_gamma   90.00
#
_symmetry.space_group_name_H-M   'P 1'
#
loop_
_entity.id
_entity.type
_entity.pdbx_description
1 polymer ?
#
loop_
_entity_poly.entity_id
_entity_poly.type
_entity_poly.pdbx_seq_one_letter_code
_entity_poly.pdbx_strand_id
1 'polypeptide(L)'
;MSFILVEREKRPIKLRRKKVIPSTISVLNRDTLVDGEYIGVRSHQRVNLLNHGGSLLAAPEFRDAYYISNMIPATLDEGAAQIENDEVFVDEKKLSKVKRYSFENYIFTDVWKDTFNSFWVPCSFSVQNHRIGSGWLKVSTKEIILLEGSIPRQSNNILVNFLLSLWDTKNEVMLDNLKEIGF
;
A
#
# COMPACT_ATOMS: atom_id res chain seq x y z
N MET A 1 9.08 7.69 -4.43
CA MET A 1 8.15 6.63 -4.78
C MET A 1 7.91 5.77 -3.54
N SER A 2 7.04 4.77 -3.65
CA SER A 2 6.66 3.97 -2.49
C SER A 2 5.89 2.72 -2.89
N PHE A 3 6.05 1.65 -2.12
CA PHE A 3 5.27 0.44 -2.25
C PHE A 3 5.10 -0.26 -0.91
N ILE A 4 4.08 -1.11 -0.80
CA ILE A 4 3.91 -2.04 0.33
C ILE A 4 4.34 -3.43 -0.12
N LEU A 5 5.16 -4.10 0.68
CA LEU A 5 5.48 -5.51 0.49
C LEU A 5 4.29 -6.36 0.93
N VAL A 6 3.60 -6.99 -0.02
CA VAL A 6 2.43 -7.83 0.27
C VAL A 6 2.89 -9.25 0.61
N GLU A 7 3.71 -9.83 -0.26
CA GLU A 7 4.24 -11.17 -0.11
C GLU A 7 5.66 -11.24 -0.66
N ARG A 8 6.43 -12.21 -0.17
CA ARG A 8 7.76 -12.52 -0.68
C ARG A 8 8.14 -13.97 -0.45
N GLU A 9 9.08 -14.42 -1.27
CA GLU A 9 9.81 -15.63 -0.98
C GLU A 9 10.69 -15.49 0.28
N LYS A 10 10.68 -16.52 1.11
CA LYS A 10 11.55 -16.57 2.31
C LYS A 10 12.97 -16.97 2.00
N ARG A 11 13.18 -17.69 0.90
CA ARG A 11 14.49 -18.19 0.49
C ARG A 11 14.91 -17.47 -0.79
N PRO A 12 16.08 -16.82 -0.82
CA PRO A 12 16.59 -16.22 -2.05
C PRO A 12 16.76 -17.25 -3.15
N ILE A 13 16.38 -16.88 -4.37
CA ILE A 13 16.61 -17.67 -5.58
C ILE A 13 17.84 -17.10 -6.30
N LYS A 14 18.65 -17.97 -6.89
CA LYS A 14 19.84 -17.56 -7.66
C LYS A 14 19.47 -17.33 -9.13
N LEU A 15 19.45 -16.08 -9.57
CA LEU A 15 19.22 -15.68 -10.96
C LEU A 15 20.47 -15.01 -11.53
N ARG A 16 21.04 -15.57 -12.61
CA ARG A 16 22.26 -15.03 -13.28
C ARG A 16 23.39 -14.67 -12.30
N ARG A 17 23.65 -15.56 -11.33
CA ARG A 17 24.64 -15.42 -10.24
C ARG A 17 24.31 -14.38 -9.15
N LYS A 18 23.19 -13.66 -9.24
CA LYS A 18 22.66 -12.82 -8.16
C LYS A 18 21.61 -13.56 -7.34
N LYS A 19 21.55 -13.33 -6.04
CA LYS A 19 20.46 -13.80 -5.19
C LYS A 19 19.36 -12.74 -5.19
N VAL A 20 18.13 -13.16 -5.42
CA VAL A 20 16.97 -12.28 -5.52
C VAL A 20 15.79 -12.86 -4.78
N ILE A 21 14.85 -11.99 -4.41
CA ILE A 21 13.62 -12.31 -3.70
C ILE A 21 12.43 -11.94 -4.60
N PRO A 22 11.82 -12.93 -5.28
CA PRO A 22 10.52 -12.73 -5.90
C PRO A 22 9.51 -12.26 -4.85
N SER A 23 8.77 -11.21 -5.19
CA SER A 23 7.85 -10.53 -4.28
C SER A 23 6.59 -10.08 -5.02
N THR A 24 5.52 -9.88 -4.26
CA THR A 24 4.31 -9.17 -4.68
C THR A 24 4.24 -7.88 -3.89
N ILE A 25 4.03 -6.77 -4.59
CA ILE A 25 3.95 -5.44 -3.97
C ILE A 25 2.65 -4.73 -4.37
N SER A 26 2.16 -3.84 -3.50
CA SER A 26 1.09 -2.89 -3.82
C SER A 26 1.67 -1.50 -4.02
N VAL A 27 1.27 -0.82 -5.09
CA VAL A 27 1.79 0.51 -5.45
C VAL A 27 0.66 1.52 -5.59
N LEU A 28 0.94 2.81 -5.37
CA LEU A 28 -0.06 3.85 -5.64
C LEU A 28 -0.29 4.03 -7.14
N ASN A 29 0.79 4.04 -7.92
CA ASN A 29 0.75 4.16 -9.37
C ASN A 29 1.94 3.39 -9.98
N ARG A 30 1.63 2.42 -10.86
CA ARG A 30 2.61 1.55 -11.52
C ARG A 30 3.57 2.34 -12.39
N ASP A 31 3.06 3.34 -13.13
CA ASP A 31 3.84 4.10 -14.11
C ASP A 31 4.87 5.02 -13.47
N THR A 32 4.70 5.28 -12.17
CA THR A 32 5.62 6.14 -11.41
C THR A 32 6.65 5.35 -10.62
N LEU A 33 6.53 4.02 -10.52
CA LEU A 33 7.48 3.21 -9.77
C LEU A 33 8.80 3.10 -10.54
N VAL A 34 9.92 3.20 -9.82
CA VAL A 34 11.25 3.17 -10.43
C VAL A 34 12.11 2.15 -9.69
N ASP A 35 12.88 1.38 -10.46
CA ASP A 35 13.86 0.45 -9.91
C ASP A 35 15.00 1.22 -9.21
N GLY A 36 15.44 0.71 -8.08
CA GLY A 36 16.45 1.38 -7.25
C GLY A 36 16.31 1.07 -5.77
N GLU A 37 17.01 1.84 -4.95
CA GLU A 37 17.06 1.65 -3.51
C GLU A 37 15.86 2.29 -2.81
N TYR A 38 15.28 1.54 -1.87
CA TYR A 38 14.21 1.98 -0.98
C TYR A 38 14.57 1.63 0.47
N ILE A 39 14.03 2.38 1.42
CA ILE A 39 14.14 2.10 2.85
C ILE A 39 12.80 1.68 3.43
N GLY A 40 12.81 0.60 4.22
CA GLY A 40 11.66 0.13 4.98
C GLY A 40 11.34 1.10 6.11
N VAL A 41 10.07 1.47 6.27
CA VAL A 41 9.64 2.47 7.25
C VAL A 41 9.77 1.94 8.68
N ARG A 42 9.37 0.69 8.91
CA ARG A 42 9.43 0.04 10.22
C ARG A 42 10.81 -0.56 10.50
N SER A 43 11.35 -1.31 9.54
CA SER A 43 12.62 -2.02 9.71
C SER A 43 13.87 -1.14 9.56
N HIS A 44 13.74 0.04 8.93
CA HIS A 44 14.87 0.88 8.49
C HIS A 44 15.89 0.16 7.60
N GLN A 45 15.52 -1.01 7.04
CA GLN A 45 16.39 -1.77 6.16
C GLN A 45 16.30 -1.24 4.73
N ARG A 46 17.46 -1.13 4.08
CA ARG A 46 17.54 -0.78 2.66
C ARG A 46 17.40 -2.03 1.81
N VAL A 47 16.59 -1.94 0.76
CA VAL A 47 16.43 -2.98 -0.25
C VAL A 47 16.42 -2.35 -1.63
N ASN A 48 16.96 -3.05 -2.63
CA ASN A 48 16.85 -2.65 -4.02
C ASN A 48 15.66 -3.34 -4.68
N LEU A 49 14.77 -2.54 -5.25
CA LEU A 49 13.83 -2.98 -6.27
C LEU A 49 14.61 -3.16 -7.58
N LEU A 50 14.86 -4.40 -7.96
CA LEU A 50 15.68 -4.75 -9.11
C LEU A 50 14.89 -4.80 -10.42
N ASN A 51 13.61 -5.11 -10.32
CA ASN A 51 12.67 -5.14 -11.42
C ASN A 51 11.24 -5.12 -10.87
N HIS A 52 10.31 -4.50 -11.60
CA HIS A 52 8.88 -4.56 -11.32
C HIS A 52 8.08 -4.77 -12.60
N GLY A 53 6.85 -5.24 -12.44
CA GLY A 53 5.96 -5.51 -13.56
C GLY A 53 6.08 -6.95 -14.09
N GLY A 54 5.10 -7.31 -14.91
CA GLY A 54 4.81 -8.70 -15.28
C GLY A 54 3.33 -9.03 -15.03
N SER A 55 2.99 -10.31 -15.09
CA SER A 55 1.62 -10.79 -14.86
C SER A 55 1.54 -11.53 -13.53
N LEU A 56 0.60 -11.11 -12.67
CA LEU A 56 0.15 -11.89 -11.53
C LEU A 56 -1.14 -12.62 -11.93
N LEU A 57 -1.12 -13.94 -11.82
CA LEU A 57 -2.31 -14.76 -12.02
C LEU A 57 -3.02 -14.93 -10.68
N ALA A 58 -3.96 -14.03 -10.41
CA ALA A 58 -4.85 -14.16 -9.26
C ALA A 58 -5.84 -15.31 -9.49
N ALA A 59 -6.18 -16.04 -8.41
CA ALA A 59 -7.32 -16.94 -8.43
C ALA A 59 -8.59 -16.14 -8.83
N PRO A 60 -9.54 -16.75 -9.56
CA PRO A 60 -10.72 -16.04 -10.09
C PRO A 60 -11.45 -15.18 -9.05
N GLU A 61 -11.57 -15.68 -7.82
CA GLU A 61 -12.22 -15.03 -6.68
C GLU A 61 -11.49 -13.79 -6.14
N PHE A 62 -10.19 -13.63 -6.43
CA PHE A 62 -9.36 -12.52 -5.94
C PHE A 62 -8.90 -11.56 -7.03
N ARG A 63 -9.27 -11.80 -8.30
CA ARG A 63 -8.84 -10.97 -9.44
C ARG A 63 -9.13 -9.49 -9.23
N ASP A 64 -10.34 -9.21 -8.79
CA ASP A 64 -10.83 -7.87 -8.49
C ASP A 64 -10.03 -7.22 -7.37
N ALA A 65 -9.69 -7.98 -6.33
CA ALA A 65 -8.90 -7.49 -5.19
C ALA A 65 -7.48 -7.15 -5.60
N TYR A 66 -6.84 -8.01 -6.40
CA TYR A 66 -5.49 -7.76 -6.92
C TYR A 66 -5.46 -6.52 -7.82
N TYR A 67 -6.51 -6.31 -8.61
CA TYR A 67 -6.67 -5.13 -9.44
C TYR A 67 -6.80 -3.86 -8.60
N ILE A 68 -7.79 -3.80 -7.70
CA ILE A 68 -8.03 -2.61 -6.85
C ILE A 68 -6.83 -2.31 -5.96
N SER A 69 -6.21 -3.34 -5.37
CA SER A 69 -4.98 -3.19 -4.56
C SER A 69 -3.74 -2.85 -5.36
N ASN A 70 -3.87 -2.71 -6.69
CA ASN A 70 -2.81 -2.37 -7.60
C ASN A 70 -1.56 -3.25 -7.42
N MET A 71 -1.79 -4.55 -7.27
CA MET A 71 -0.72 -5.51 -7.01
C MET A 71 0.10 -5.77 -8.27
N ILE A 72 1.41 -5.79 -8.14
CA ILE A 72 2.34 -6.16 -9.21
C ILE A 72 3.43 -7.09 -8.71
N PRO A 73 3.95 -7.97 -9.58
CA PRO A 73 5.12 -8.76 -9.24
C PRO A 73 6.35 -7.85 -9.24
N ALA A 74 7.27 -8.15 -8.34
CA ALA A 74 8.52 -7.43 -8.16
C ALA A 74 9.66 -8.41 -7.85
N THR A 75 10.88 -7.96 -8.10
CA THR A 75 12.10 -8.67 -7.72
C THR A 75 12.92 -7.75 -6.85
N LEU A 76 13.09 -8.15 -5.59
CA LEU A 76 13.93 -7.45 -4.63
C LEU A 76 15.30 -8.14 -4.54
N ASP A 77 16.29 -7.45 -3.98
CA ASP A 77 17.56 -8.07 -3.63
C ASP A 77 17.43 -9.02 -2.41
N GLU A 78 18.53 -9.67 -2.05
CA GLU A 78 18.53 -10.63 -0.94
C GLU A 78 18.23 -10.02 0.44
N GLY A 79 18.35 -8.68 0.58
CA GLY A 79 18.03 -7.97 1.82
C GLY A 79 16.56 -8.12 2.21
N ALA A 80 15.67 -8.29 1.22
CA ALA A 80 14.25 -8.48 1.45
C ALA A 80 13.91 -9.81 2.14
N ALA A 81 14.83 -10.79 2.22
CA ALA A 81 14.57 -12.13 2.75
C ALA A 81 14.15 -12.17 4.23
N GLN A 82 14.44 -11.12 5.01
CA GLN A 82 14.10 -11.02 6.43
C GLN A 82 13.03 -9.96 6.73
N ILE A 83 12.55 -9.25 5.71
CA ILE A 83 11.54 -8.21 5.87
C ILE A 83 10.18 -8.83 6.18
N GLU A 84 9.40 -8.23 7.05
CA GLU A 84 8.02 -8.68 7.27
C GLU A 84 7.09 -8.21 6.15
N ASN A 85 6.02 -8.96 5.89
CA ASN A 85 4.93 -8.47 5.05
C ASN A 85 4.32 -7.21 5.66
N ASP A 86 3.59 -6.46 4.85
CA ASP A 86 3.01 -5.15 5.17
C ASP A 86 4.07 -4.06 5.47
N GLU A 87 5.38 -4.31 5.26
CA GLU A 87 6.42 -3.27 5.30
C GLU A 87 6.20 -2.25 4.19
N VAL A 88 6.33 -0.97 4.54
CA VAL A 88 6.26 0.14 3.59
C VAL A 88 7.68 0.49 3.17
N PHE A 89 7.93 0.52 1.88
CA PHE A 89 9.17 0.96 1.30
C PHE A 89 8.99 2.32 0.65
N VAL A 90 9.90 3.24 0.93
CA VAL A 90 9.88 4.61 0.39
C VAL A 90 11.28 5.07 0.01
N ASP A 91 11.37 6.15 -0.78
CA ASP A 91 12.64 6.86 -0.92
C ASP A 91 13.07 7.39 0.45
N GLU A 92 14.37 7.36 0.75
CA GLU A 92 14.91 7.80 2.04
C GLU A 92 14.47 9.23 2.44
N LYS A 93 14.39 10.14 1.46
CA LYS A 93 13.93 11.53 1.65
C LYS A 93 12.47 11.65 2.12
N LYS A 94 11.68 10.57 1.98
CA LYS A 94 10.26 10.52 2.33
C LYS A 94 9.99 9.74 3.62
N LEU A 95 10.99 9.11 4.21
CA LEU A 95 10.85 8.27 5.41
C LEU A 95 10.09 8.98 6.54
N SER A 96 10.47 10.22 6.86
CA SER A 96 9.82 11.03 7.92
C SER A 96 8.42 11.56 7.56
N LYS A 97 7.98 11.36 6.32
CA LYS A 97 6.68 11.82 5.81
C LYS A 97 5.65 10.71 5.74
N VAL A 98 6.02 9.49 6.12
CA VAL A 98 5.09 8.36 6.19
C VAL A 98 4.44 8.35 7.57
N LYS A 99 3.11 8.31 7.61
CA LYS A 99 2.34 8.27 8.84
C LYS A 99 1.37 7.10 8.82
N ARG A 100 1.17 6.48 9.97
CA ARG A 100 0.18 5.41 10.16
C ARG A 100 -0.94 5.92 11.04
N TYR A 101 -2.17 5.59 10.65
CA TYR A 101 -3.36 5.92 11.42
C TYR A 101 -4.23 4.68 11.62
N SER A 102 -4.91 4.59 12.75
CA SER A 102 -6.02 3.67 12.97
C SER A 102 -7.35 4.43 12.93
N PHE A 103 -8.42 3.75 12.54
CA PHE A 103 -9.80 4.27 12.61
C PHE A 103 -10.72 3.25 13.29
N GLU A 104 -11.87 3.69 13.80
CA GLU A 104 -12.81 2.80 14.50
C GLU A 104 -14.06 2.51 13.69
N ASN A 105 -14.64 3.57 13.11
CA ASN A 105 -15.89 3.53 12.37
C ASN A 105 -15.64 3.90 10.91
N TYR A 106 -16.38 3.24 10.02
CA TYR A 106 -16.37 3.50 8.59
C TYR A 106 -17.77 3.30 8.01
N ILE A 107 -18.14 4.12 7.03
CA ILE A 107 -19.37 3.95 6.25
C ILE A 107 -18.96 3.77 4.79
N PHE A 108 -19.27 2.59 4.23
CA PHE A 108 -19.12 2.33 2.81
C PHE A 108 -20.41 2.64 2.08
N THR A 109 -20.30 3.43 1.02
CA THR A 109 -21.48 3.83 0.24
C THR A 109 -21.94 2.76 -0.75
N ASP A 110 -21.09 1.82 -1.24
CA ASP A 110 -21.63 0.71 -2.07
C ASP A 110 -20.77 -0.54 -2.40
N VAL A 111 -19.43 -0.63 -2.23
CA VAL A 111 -18.66 -1.66 -3.02
C VAL A 111 -17.65 -2.54 -2.27
N TRP A 112 -17.66 -2.62 -0.95
CA TRP A 112 -16.77 -3.56 -0.25
C TRP A 112 -17.44 -4.92 -0.07
N LYS A 113 -17.27 -5.81 -1.05
CA LYS A 113 -17.37 -7.25 -0.77
C LYS A 113 -16.28 -7.59 0.26
N ASP A 114 -16.59 -8.49 1.20
CA ASP A 114 -15.65 -8.93 2.25
C ASP A 114 -14.26 -9.30 1.71
N THR A 115 -14.18 -9.69 0.44
CA THR A 115 -12.97 -9.97 -0.32
C THR A 115 -11.91 -8.86 -0.26
N PHE A 116 -12.29 -7.58 -0.24
CA PHE A 116 -11.31 -6.47 -0.24
C PHE A 116 -10.80 -6.09 1.15
N ASN A 117 -11.51 -6.49 2.21
CA ASN A 117 -11.20 -6.12 3.60
C ASN A 117 -9.75 -6.42 3.99
N SER A 118 -9.23 -7.54 3.49
CA SER A 118 -7.92 -8.07 3.87
C SER A 118 -6.74 -7.48 3.11
N PHE A 119 -6.98 -6.61 2.13
CA PHE A 119 -5.93 -6.09 1.26
C PHE A 119 -5.66 -4.60 1.49
N TRP A 120 -4.41 -4.19 1.25
CA TRP A 120 -4.07 -2.77 1.15
C TRP A 120 -4.63 -2.22 -0.16
N VAL A 121 -5.50 -1.23 -0.05
CA VAL A 121 -6.12 -0.54 -1.18
C VAL A 121 -5.48 0.85 -1.33
N PRO A 122 -4.87 1.18 -2.48
CA PRO A 122 -4.37 2.51 -2.78
C PRO A 122 -5.50 3.55 -2.84
N CYS A 123 -5.34 4.63 -2.08
CA CYS A 123 -6.33 5.68 -1.93
C CYS A 123 -5.72 7.08 -1.98
N SER A 124 -6.55 8.06 -2.31
CA SER A 124 -6.34 9.47 -1.98
C SER A 124 -7.26 9.89 -0.84
N PHE A 125 -6.73 10.73 0.04
CA PHE A 125 -7.42 11.19 1.24
C PHE A 125 -7.72 12.68 1.11
N SER A 126 -8.94 13.07 1.45
CA SER A 126 -9.38 14.47 1.41
C SER A 126 -10.17 14.83 2.68
N VAL A 127 -10.03 16.08 3.13
CA VAL A 127 -10.80 16.67 4.23
C VAL A 127 -11.47 17.92 3.71
N GLN A 128 -12.79 18.06 3.87
CA GLN A 128 -13.55 19.21 3.35
C GLN A 128 -13.23 19.50 1.86
N ASN A 129 -13.21 18.45 1.03
CA ASN A 129 -12.85 18.49 -0.40
C ASN A 129 -11.42 18.96 -0.74
N HIS A 130 -10.54 19.10 0.25
CA HIS A 130 -9.12 19.38 0.02
C HIS A 130 -8.31 18.10 0.18
N ARG A 131 -7.57 17.73 -0.87
CA ARG A 131 -6.68 16.57 -0.83
C ARG A 131 -5.56 16.81 0.19
N ILE A 132 -5.46 15.90 1.17
CA ILE A 132 -4.43 15.94 2.22
C ILE A 132 -3.24 15.02 1.93
N GLY A 133 -3.44 13.98 1.11
CA GLY A 133 -2.38 13.06 0.72
C GLY A 133 -2.90 11.83 -0.02
N SER A 134 -2.05 10.82 -0.17
CA SER A 134 -2.37 9.53 -0.75
C SER A 134 -1.61 8.43 -0.06
N GLY A 135 -2.06 7.19 -0.19
CA GLY A 135 -1.47 6.08 0.54
C GLY A 135 -2.35 4.85 0.46
N TRP A 136 -2.42 4.07 1.53
CA TRP A 136 -3.19 2.83 1.54
C TRP A 136 -4.15 2.76 2.72
N LEU A 137 -5.25 2.03 2.51
CA LEU A 137 -6.25 1.67 3.51
C LEU A 137 -6.34 0.14 3.59
N LYS A 138 -6.41 -0.42 4.80
CA LYS A 138 -6.72 -1.84 5.04
C LYS A 138 -7.80 -1.94 6.11
N VAL A 139 -8.99 -2.39 5.73
CA VAL A 139 -10.18 -2.35 6.60
C VAL A 139 -10.15 -3.44 7.65
N SER A 140 -9.62 -4.63 7.33
CA SER A 140 -9.55 -5.74 8.28
C SER A 140 -8.73 -5.39 9.52
N THR A 141 -7.67 -4.61 9.37
CA THR A 141 -6.84 -4.11 10.46
C THR A 141 -7.26 -2.72 10.95
N LYS A 142 -8.17 -2.06 10.23
CA LYS A 142 -8.60 -0.67 10.42
C LYS A 142 -7.46 0.34 10.39
N GLU A 143 -6.62 0.22 9.36
CA GLU A 143 -5.38 0.99 9.24
C GLU A 143 -5.31 1.82 7.98
N ILE A 144 -4.63 2.95 8.10
CA ILE A 144 -4.25 3.84 7.02
C ILE A 144 -2.75 4.04 7.06
N ILE A 145 -2.12 4.02 5.90
CA ILE A 145 -0.76 4.48 5.68
C ILE A 145 -0.88 5.70 4.79
N LEU A 146 -0.49 6.86 5.29
CA LEU A 146 -0.51 8.12 4.55
C LEU A 146 0.91 8.49 4.13
N LEU A 147 1.09 8.74 2.83
CA LEU A 147 2.31 9.30 2.28
C LEU A 147 2.15 10.80 2.12
N GLU A 148 3.01 11.54 2.83
CA GLU A 148 3.03 12.99 2.82
C GLU A 148 1.75 13.62 3.40
N GLY A 149 1.90 14.79 4.02
CA GLY A 149 0.79 15.45 4.72
C GLY A 149 0.50 14.83 6.09
N SER A 150 -0.67 15.18 6.63
CA SER A 150 -1.13 14.71 7.94
C SER A 150 -2.64 14.82 8.03
N ILE A 151 -3.25 13.87 8.74
CA ILE A 151 -4.67 13.94 9.06
C ILE A 151 -4.87 14.88 10.26
N PRO A 152 -5.66 15.96 10.15
CA PRO A 152 -5.92 16.84 11.27
C PRO A 152 -6.70 16.11 12.37
N ARG A 153 -6.28 16.27 13.64
CA ARG A 153 -6.79 15.53 14.82
C ARG A 153 -8.30 15.67 15.09
N GLN A 154 -8.99 16.63 14.48
CA GLN A 154 -10.42 16.90 14.68
C GLN A 154 -11.25 16.66 13.41
N SER A 155 -10.70 15.95 12.42
CA SER A 155 -11.41 15.68 11.18
C SER A 155 -12.34 14.49 11.35
N ASN A 156 -13.63 14.77 11.59
CA ASN A 156 -14.66 13.75 11.74
C ASN A 156 -15.35 13.42 10.41
N ASN A 157 -14.66 13.57 9.27
CA ASN A 157 -15.19 13.35 7.92
C ASN A 157 -14.04 13.30 6.92
N ILE A 158 -13.27 12.20 6.91
CA ILE A 158 -12.27 11.99 5.85
C ILE A 158 -12.92 11.27 4.69
N LEU A 159 -12.86 11.88 3.51
CA LEU A 159 -13.24 11.25 2.26
C LEU A 159 -12.05 10.48 1.71
N VAL A 160 -12.21 9.17 1.58
CA VAL A 160 -11.26 8.28 0.92
C VAL A 160 -11.76 7.99 -0.48
N ASN A 161 -10.94 8.27 -1.49
CA ASN A 161 -11.21 7.95 -2.88
C ASN A 161 -10.20 6.92 -3.39
N PHE A 162 -10.65 5.80 -3.94
CA PHE A 162 -9.74 4.79 -4.49
C PHE A 162 -9.07 5.28 -5.76
N LEU A 163 -7.81 4.88 -5.94
CA LEU A 163 -7.06 5.19 -7.15
C LEU A 163 -7.43 4.28 -8.32
N LEU A 164 -7.99 3.10 -8.03
CA LEU A 164 -8.54 2.16 -8.99
C LEU A 164 -9.96 1.78 -8.57
N SER A 165 -10.85 1.67 -9.55
CA SER A 165 -12.22 1.22 -9.33
C SER A 165 -12.60 0.20 -10.38
N LEU A 166 -13.40 -0.79 -9.99
CA LEU A 166 -13.95 -1.79 -10.91
C LEU A 166 -15.19 -1.24 -11.65
N TRP A 167 -15.82 -0.20 -11.10
CA TRP A 167 -17.10 0.37 -11.52
C TRP A 167 -16.89 1.89 -11.60
N ASP A 168 -17.46 2.61 -12.59
CA ASP A 168 -17.33 4.08 -12.70
C ASP A 168 -18.03 4.87 -11.56
N THR A 169 -18.36 4.18 -10.45
CA THR A 169 -18.92 4.75 -9.24
C THR A 169 -17.81 5.34 -8.36
N LYS A 170 -18.05 6.56 -7.88
CA LYS A 170 -17.22 7.17 -6.84
C LYS A 170 -17.35 6.33 -5.57
N ASN A 171 -16.28 5.61 -5.23
CA ASN A 171 -16.21 4.87 -3.98
C ASN A 171 -15.66 5.81 -2.91
N GLU A 172 -16.56 6.49 -2.22
CA GLU A 172 -16.23 7.38 -1.11
C GLU A 172 -16.40 6.62 0.22
N VAL A 173 -15.33 6.54 1.00
CA VAL A 173 -15.38 6.03 2.38
C VAL A 173 -15.31 7.20 3.32
N MET A 174 -16.21 7.24 4.28
CA MET A 174 -16.14 8.15 5.43
C MET A 174 -15.51 7.42 6.59
N LEU A 175 -14.43 7.99 7.15
CA LEU A 175 -13.72 7.44 8.31
C LEU A 175 -13.79 8.41 9.48
N ASP A 176 -14.05 7.86 10.68
CA ASP A 176 -14.14 8.58 11.94
C ASP A 176 -13.19 8.03 13.00
N ASN A 177 -12.95 8.83 14.05
CA ASN A 177 -12.10 8.51 15.20
C ASN A 177 -10.66 8.12 14.81
N LEU A 178 -10.04 8.93 13.94
CA LEU A 178 -8.69 8.66 13.51
C LEU A 178 -7.66 8.97 14.59
N LYS A 179 -6.72 8.05 14.77
CA LYS A 179 -5.61 8.18 15.71
C LYS A 179 -4.30 7.86 15.00
N GLU A 180 -3.34 8.78 15.06
CA GLU A 180 -1.97 8.52 14.60
C GLU A 180 -1.33 7.46 15.50
N ILE A 181 -0.75 6.43 14.90
CA ILE A 181 -0.09 5.31 15.59
C ILE A 181 1.34 5.14 15.05
N GLY A 182 2.19 4.47 15.83
CA GLY A 182 3.56 4.13 15.42
C GLY A 182 3.61 3.03 14.35
N PHE A 183 4.74 2.96 13.64
CA PHE A 183 5.08 1.83 12.79
C PHE A 183 5.62 0.65 13.60
#